data_AF-A0A0G2IFU5-F1
#
_entry.id   AF-A0A0G2IFU5-F1
#
_cell.length_a   1.000
_cell.length_b   1.000
_cell.length_c   1.000
_cell.angle_alpha   90.00
_cell.angle_beta   90.00
_cell.angle_gamma   90.00
#
_symmetry.space_group_name_H-M   'P 1'
#
loop_
_entity.id
_entity.type
_entity.pdbx_description
1 polymer ?
#
loop_
_entity_poly.entity_id
_entity_poly.type
_entity_poly.pdbx_seq_one_letter_code
_entity_poly.pdbx_strand_id
1 'polypeptide(L)'
;MAPSTRAGPSMLSKSLLRPSTQCSPKLTIAQATAFHASSRRNLLPPGPQVIHGSVNEPAPVPEPSPSHGHYHWTFERGMAAALVPLSIAPFAAGSLNPTLDALLATTVLVHSHMGVQAIIIDYVPKKRYANLRKASHWLLNAATILAGIGLYEFETTDVGLVEATKRLWRA
;
A
#
# COMPACT_ATOMS: atom_id res chain seq x y z
N MET A 1 -44.06 37.08 77.62
CA MET A 1 -45.29 36.42 78.11
C MET A 1 -45.95 35.74 76.90
N ALA A 2 -45.76 34.42 76.76
CA ALA A 2 -46.45 33.58 75.77
C ALA A 2 -47.84 33.19 76.30
N PRO A 3 -48.81 32.83 75.44
CA PRO A 3 -49.09 31.40 75.16
C PRO A 3 -49.49 31.14 73.68
N SER A 4 -49.00 30.08 73.03
CA SER A 4 -49.50 28.68 72.99
C SER A 4 -50.68 28.42 72.02
N THR A 5 -50.33 27.81 70.88
CA THR A 5 -50.90 26.58 70.28
C THR A 5 -52.32 26.57 69.70
N ARG A 6 -52.45 26.34 68.39
CA ARG A 6 -53.16 25.14 67.84
C ARG A 6 -52.82 24.89 66.37
N ALA A 7 -52.17 23.75 66.11
CA ALA A 7 -52.05 23.15 64.78
C ALA A 7 -53.38 22.46 64.41
N GLY A 8 -53.86 22.69 63.19
CA GLY A 8 -54.95 21.94 62.57
C GLY A 8 -54.41 21.07 61.43
N PRO A 9 -54.89 19.82 61.26
CA PRO A 9 -54.47 18.95 60.17
C PRO A 9 -55.36 19.20 58.94
N SER A 10 -54.80 19.28 57.74
CA SER A 10 -55.63 19.17 56.54
C SER A 10 -54.83 18.73 55.31
N MET A 11 -55.15 17.50 54.90
CA MET A 11 -55.28 17.02 53.53
C MET A 11 -54.00 17.00 52.65
N LEU A 12 -53.32 15.84 52.75
CA LEU A 12 -52.88 15.02 51.61
C LEU A 12 -53.27 15.57 50.22
N SER A 13 -52.35 16.24 49.53
CA SER A 13 -52.38 16.31 48.07
C SER A 13 -51.30 15.37 47.53
N LYS A 14 -51.67 14.11 47.35
CA LYS A 14 -50.89 13.18 46.54
C LYS A 14 -51.07 13.62 45.08
N SER A 15 -50.06 14.29 44.55
CA SER A 15 -49.92 14.54 43.12
C SER A 15 -50.05 13.21 42.38
N LEU A 16 -51.12 13.06 41.60
CA LEU A 16 -51.32 11.92 40.72
C LEU A 16 -50.31 12.05 39.58
N LEU A 17 -49.23 11.26 39.65
CA LEU A 17 -48.38 10.95 38.52
C LEU A 17 -49.27 10.34 37.42
N ARG A 18 -49.53 11.12 36.37
CA ARG A 18 -50.13 10.64 35.12
C ARG A 18 -49.01 9.96 34.32
N PRO A 19 -49.02 8.63 34.09
CA PRO A 19 -48.11 8.06 33.11
C PRO A 19 -48.69 8.37 31.73
N SER A 20 -48.15 9.37 31.06
CA SER A 20 -48.32 9.49 29.61
C SER A 20 -47.41 8.45 28.96
N THR A 21 -47.93 7.25 28.70
CA THR A 21 -47.30 6.33 27.75
C THR A 21 -47.52 6.88 26.34
N GLN A 22 -46.69 7.85 25.94
CA GLN A 22 -46.51 8.16 24.53
C GLN A 22 -45.67 7.03 23.91
N CYS A 23 -46.34 5.96 23.49
CA CYS A 23 -45.78 5.01 22.54
C CYS A 23 -45.73 5.72 21.18
N SER A 24 -44.65 6.46 20.93
CA SER A 24 -44.31 6.87 19.57
C SER A 24 -43.83 5.63 18.83
N PRO A 25 -44.50 5.15 17.77
CA PRO A 25 -43.90 4.14 16.93
C PRO A 25 -42.67 4.78 16.30
N LYS A 26 -41.47 4.36 16.74
CA LYS A 26 -40.25 4.61 15.99
C LYS A 26 -40.41 3.85 14.68
N LEU A 27 -40.93 4.53 13.66
CA LEU A 27 -40.84 4.05 12.29
C LEU A 27 -39.35 4.13 11.93
N THR A 28 -38.60 3.12 12.34
CA THR A 28 -37.29 2.85 11.79
C THR A 28 -37.57 2.41 10.36
N ILE A 29 -37.67 3.38 9.45
CA ILE A 29 -37.51 3.12 8.03
C ILE A 29 -36.06 2.68 7.90
N ALA A 30 -35.83 1.38 8.08
CA ALA A 30 -34.63 0.75 7.60
C ALA A 30 -34.72 0.88 6.08
N GLN A 31 -34.14 1.97 5.56
CA GLN A 31 -33.83 2.08 4.14
C GLN A 31 -32.79 0.99 3.85
N ALA A 32 -33.27 -0.24 3.67
CA ALA A 32 -32.50 -1.34 3.14
C ALA A 32 -32.27 -1.01 1.67
N THR A 33 -31.17 -0.33 1.38
CA THR A 33 -30.67 -0.17 0.01
C THR A 33 -30.30 -1.57 -0.51
N ALA A 34 -31.25 -2.20 -1.21
CA ALA A 34 -31.23 -3.62 -1.57
C ALA A 34 -30.39 -3.95 -2.83
N PHE A 35 -29.37 -3.16 -3.17
CA PHE A 35 -28.54 -3.37 -4.36
C PHE A 35 -27.05 -3.55 -4.07
N HIS A 36 -26.69 -4.11 -2.91
CA HIS A 36 -25.33 -4.61 -2.66
C HIS A 36 -25.30 -6.14 -2.77
N ALA A 37 -24.86 -6.65 -3.92
CA ALA A 37 -24.68 -8.10 -4.15
C ALA A 37 -23.49 -8.71 -3.38
N SER A 38 -22.62 -7.88 -2.78
CA SER A 38 -21.46 -8.30 -2.00
C SER A 38 -21.64 -7.98 -0.52
N SER A 39 -21.32 -8.94 0.35
CA SER A 39 -21.22 -8.70 1.80
C SER A 39 -20.24 -7.58 2.11
N ARG A 40 -20.61 -6.62 2.98
CA ARG A 40 -19.70 -5.57 3.47
C ARG A 40 -18.60 -6.22 4.31
N ARG A 41 -17.48 -6.57 3.67
CA ARG A 41 -16.26 -6.97 4.37
C ARG A 41 -15.50 -5.70 4.73
N ASN A 42 -15.33 -5.41 6.02
CA ASN A 42 -14.49 -4.30 6.49
C ASN A 42 -13.00 -4.68 6.39
N LEU A 43 -12.54 -4.94 5.16
CA LEU A 43 -11.16 -5.26 4.85
C LEU A 43 -10.40 -3.93 4.87
N LEU A 44 -9.49 -3.78 5.84
CA LEU A 44 -8.69 -2.57 6.06
C LEU A 44 -9.50 -1.38 6.61
N PRO A 45 -10.03 -1.47 7.85
CA PRO A 45 -10.66 -0.30 8.48
C PRO A 45 -9.70 0.90 8.48
N PRO A 46 -10.22 2.13 8.39
CA PRO A 46 -9.39 3.32 8.43
C PRO A 46 -8.56 3.33 9.72
N GLY A 47 -7.30 3.73 9.62
CA GLY A 47 -6.45 3.91 10.79
C GLY A 47 -6.95 5.06 11.68
N PRO A 48 -6.33 5.26 12.87
CA PRO A 48 -6.63 6.40 13.73
C PRO A 48 -6.51 7.72 12.96
N GLN A 49 -7.57 8.53 12.97
CA GLN A 49 -7.55 9.87 12.39
C GLN A 49 -6.97 10.82 13.43
N VAL A 50 -5.66 11.04 13.35
CA VAL A 50 -4.93 11.94 14.25
C VAL A 50 -4.59 13.21 13.48
N ILE A 51 -5.05 14.35 13.98
CA ILE A 51 -4.64 15.66 13.47
C ILE A 51 -3.29 15.98 14.09
N HIS A 52 -2.27 16.11 13.23
CA HIS A 52 -0.95 16.56 13.64
C HIS A 52 -0.85 18.06 13.39
N GLY A 53 -0.71 18.86 14.46
CA GLY A 53 -0.66 20.32 14.38
C GLY A 53 -1.98 21.01 14.78
N SER A 54 -2.01 22.34 14.66
CA SER A 54 -3.22 23.15 14.88
C SER A 54 -3.90 23.50 13.55
N VAL A 55 -5.13 24.03 13.60
CA VAL A 55 -5.88 24.46 12.40
C VAL A 55 -5.14 25.53 11.59
N ASN A 56 -4.28 26.33 12.24
CA ASN A 56 -3.56 27.43 11.62
C ASN A 56 -2.10 27.08 11.28
N GLU A 57 -1.64 25.87 11.61
CA GLU A 57 -0.27 25.44 11.29
C GLU A 57 -0.23 24.86 9.86
N PRO A 58 0.69 25.32 9.00
CA PRO A 58 0.86 24.74 7.68
C PRO A 58 1.36 23.29 7.80
N ALA A 59 0.93 22.43 6.87
CA ALA A 59 1.45 21.07 6.79
C ALA A 59 2.98 21.11 6.57
N PRO A 60 3.76 20.26 7.26
CA PRO A 60 5.21 20.25 7.10
C PRO A 60 5.57 19.86 5.68
N VAL A 61 6.34 20.71 5.00
CA VAL A 61 6.89 20.41 3.68
C VAL A 61 8.14 19.55 3.86
N PRO A 62 8.20 18.35 3.28
CA PRO A 62 9.40 17.53 3.36
C PRO A 62 10.54 18.18 2.60
N GLU A 63 11.76 18.04 3.10
CA GLU A 63 12.97 18.54 2.44
C GLU A 63 13.11 17.94 1.02
N PRO A 64 13.30 18.77 -0.01
CA PRO A 64 13.41 18.27 -1.38
C PRO A 64 14.70 17.48 -1.55
N SER A 65 14.58 16.29 -2.14
CA SER A 65 15.72 15.42 -2.44
C SER A 65 15.69 15.01 -3.92
N PRO A 66 16.64 15.51 -4.73
CA PRO A 66 16.78 15.13 -6.14
C PRO A 66 16.80 13.63 -6.40
N SER A 67 17.43 12.86 -5.50
CA SER A 67 17.57 11.41 -5.61
C SER A 67 16.23 10.68 -5.48
N HIS A 68 15.27 11.21 -4.71
CA HIS A 68 13.93 10.63 -4.55
C HIS A 68 12.92 11.13 -5.60
N GLY A 69 13.33 12.06 -6.47
CA GLY A 69 12.50 12.62 -7.52
C GLY A 69 13.11 12.38 -8.90
N HIS A 70 13.70 13.44 -9.47
CA HIS A 70 14.07 13.47 -10.87
C HIS A 70 15.20 12.49 -11.25
N TYR A 71 16.19 12.25 -10.37
CA TYR A 71 17.28 11.33 -10.70
C TYR A 71 16.78 9.89 -10.79
N HIS A 72 15.99 9.44 -9.83
CA HIS A 72 15.38 8.11 -9.85
C HIS A 72 14.50 7.92 -11.09
N TRP A 73 13.61 8.87 -11.37
CA TRP A 73 12.75 8.82 -12.55
C TRP A 73 13.57 8.76 -13.86
N THR A 74 14.56 9.64 -14.01
CA THR A 74 15.38 9.71 -15.24
C THR A 74 16.17 8.43 -15.43
N PHE A 75 16.72 7.87 -14.36
CA PHE A 75 17.44 6.60 -14.39
C PHE A 75 16.54 5.44 -14.81
N GLU A 76 15.35 5.30 -14.20
CA GLU A 76 14.39 4.26 -14.59
C GLU A 76 13.98 4.36 -16.05
N ARG A 77 13.68 5.57 -16.52
CA ARG A 77 13.31 5.79 -17.93
C ARG A 77 14.48 5.50 -18.87
N GLY A 78 15.70 5.88 -18.48
CA GLY A 78 16.92 5.56 -19.22
C GLY A 78 17.14 4.05 -19.35
N MET A 79 16.98 3.31 -18.25
CA MET A 79 17.07 1.84 -18.25
C MET A 79 16.00 1.18 -19.13
N ALA A 80 14.75 1.66 -19.05
CA ALA A 80 13.67 1.17 -19.90
C ALA A 80 13.93 1.46 -21.39
N ALA A 81 14.44 2.66 -21.71
CA ALA A 81 14.80 3.03 -23.08
C ALA A 81 15.97 2.19 -23.60
N ALA A 82 16.98 1.90 -22.77
CA ALA A 82 18.13 1.06 -23.13
C ALA A 82 17.73 -0.41 -23.38
N LEU A 83 16.72 -0.93 -22.68
CA LEU A 83 16.21 -2.30 -22.90
C LEU A 83 15.61 -2.50 -24.29
N VAL A 84 15.08 -1.46 -24.93
CA VAL A 84 14.46 -1.57 -26.26
C VAL A 84 15.48 -2.06 -27.32
N PRO A 85 16.61 -1.37 -27.58
CA PRO A 85 17.59 -1.86 -28.54
C PRO A 85 18.27 -3.16 -28.07
N LEU A 86 18.51 -3.33 -26.76
CA LEU A 86 19.15 -4.54 -26.22
C LEU A 86 18.29 -5.80 -26.43
N SER A 87 16.97 -5.69 -26.33
CA SER A 87 16.05 -6.81 -26.59
C SER A 87 15.91 -7.13 -28.07
N ILE A 88 16.12 -6.16 -28.96
CA ILE A 88 16.07 -6.35 -30.43
C ILE A 88 17.39 -6.92 -30.97
N ALA A 89 18.53 -6.54 -30.39
CA ALA A 89 19.86 -6.95 -30.83
C ALA A 89 20.03 -8.48 -31.08
N PRO A 90 19.55 -9.39 -30.21
CA PRO A 90 19.70 -10.83 -30.46
C PRO A 90 18.94 -11.32 -31.71
N PHE A 91 17.87 -10.64 -32.12
CA PHE A 91 17.15 -10.99 -33.35
C PHE A 91 17.89 -10.57 -34.62
N ALA A 92 18.69 -9.50 -34.56
CA ALA A 92 19.46 -9.01 -35.69
C ALA A 92 20.82 -9.71 -35.82
N ALA A 93 21.47 -10.02 -34.71
CA ALA A 93 22.82 -10.58 -34.67
C ALA A 93 22.88 -12.11 -34.43
N GLY A 94 21.77 -12.74 -34.04
CA GLY A 94 21.76 -14.16 -33.64
C GLY A 94 22.28 -14.34 -32.21
N SER A 95 23.10 -15.37 -31.98
CA SER A 95 23.75 -15.55 -30.67
C SER A 95 24.65 -14.35 -30.40
N LEU A 96 24.34 -13.57 -29.36
CA LEU A 96 25.08 -12.36 -29.01
C LEU A 96 26.50 -12.71 -28.54
N ASN A 97 27.42 -11.75 -28.69
CA ASN A 97 28.68 -11.79 -27.95
C ASN A 97 28.38 -11.85 -26.44
N PRO A 98 29.09 -12.66 -25.63
CA PRO A 98 28.89 -12.76 -24.18
C PRO A 98 28.78 -11.42 -23.45
N THR A 99 29.47 -10.38 -23.93
CA THR A 99 29.37 -9.03 -23.34
C THR A 99 27.99 -8.40 -23.55
N LEU A 100 27.40 -8.55 -24.75
CA LEU A 100 26.07 -8.02 -25.03
C LEU A 100 24.98 -8.82 -24.32
N ASP A 101 25.17 -10.13 -24.17
CA ASP A 101 24.24 -10.98 -23.41
C ASP A 101 24.26 -10.63 -21.91
N ALA A 102 25.46 -10.48 -21.33
CA ALA A 102 25.62 -9.99 -19.96
C ALA A 102 25.06 -8.57 -19.74
N LEU A 103 25.19 -7.68 -20.73
CA LEU A 103 24.58 -6.34 -20.67
C LEU A 103 23.05 -6.42 -20.69
N LEU A 104 22.47 -7.25 -21.56
CA LEU A 104 21.02 -7.50 -21.58
C LEU A 104 20.56 -8.07 -20.24
N ALA A 105 21.21 -9.13 -19.74
CA ALA A 105 20.89 -9.80 -18.49
C ALA A 105 20.94 -8.82 -17.30
N THR A 106 22.02 -8.04 -17.18
CA THR A 106 22.19 -7.06 -16.09
C THR A 106 21.17 -5.93 -16.18
N THR A 107 20.89 -5.44 -17.39
CA THR A 107 19.92 -4.36 -17.58
C THR A 107 18.52 -4.83 -17.20
N VAL A 108 18.14 -6.05 -17.59
CA VAL A 108 16.87 -6.69 -17.19
C VAL A 108 16.80 -6.86 -15.68
N LEU A 109 17.87 -7.33 -15.04
CA LEU A 109 17.92 -7.51 -13.58
C LEU A 109 17.69 -6.19 -12.84
N VAL A 110 18.42 -5.14 -13.20
CA VAL A 110 18.31 -3.82 -12.55
C VAL A 110 16.94 -3.19 -12.81
N HIS A 111 16.42 -3.27 -14.04
CA HIS A 111 15.08 -2.78 -14.36
C HIS A 111 14.00 -3.51 -13.55
N SER A 112 14.13 -4.83 -13.42
CA SER A 112 13.20 -5.66 -12.64
C SER A 112 13.27 -5.33 -11.14
N HIS A 113 14.47 -5.12 -10.60
CA HIS A 113 14.64 -4.70 -9.20
C HIS A 113 13.88 -3.42 -8.89
N MET A 114 14.05 -2.38 -9.71
CA MET A 114 13.35 -1.10 -9.54
C MET A 114 11.84 -1.26 -9.71
N GLY A 115 11.40 -2.04 -10.70
CA GLY A 115 9.98 -2.32 -10.92
C GLY A 115 9.30 -2.99 -9.72
N VAL A 116 9.95 -4.02 -9.15
CA VAL A 116 9.42 -4.67 -7.94
C VAL A 116 9.51 -3.76 -6.73
N GLN A 117 10.55 -2.92 -6.63
CA GLN A 117 10.64 -1.91 -5.57
C GLN A 117 9.46 -0.93 -5.63
N ALA A 118 9.06 -0.48 -6.82
CA ALA A 118 7.88 0.37 -7.03
C ALA A 118 6.59 -0.35 -6.59
N ILE A 119 6.42 -1.62 -6.95
CA ILE A 119 5.28 -2.44 -6.50
C ILE A 119 5.22 -2.52 -4.96
N ILE A 120 6.36 -2.75 -4.29
CA ILE A 120 6.43 -2.75 -2.82
C ILE A 120 6.07 -1.35 -2.27
N ILE A 121 6.53 -0.30 -2.94
CA ILE A 121 6.25 1.08 -2.52
C ILE A 121 4.75 1.36 -2.50
N ASP A 122 4.04 0.97 -3.57
CA ASP A 122 2.64 1.28 -3.79
C ASP A 122 1.69 0.41 -2.96
N TYR A 123 1.98 -0.89 -2.87
CA TYR A 123 1.04 -1.85 -2.28
C TYR A 123 1.33 -2.20 -0.80
N VAL A 124 2.51 -1.89 -0.28
CA VAL A 124 2.86 -2.17 1.13
C VAL A 124 3.04 -0.86 1.92
N PRO A 125 1.95 -0.28 2.47
CA PRO A 125 1.99 1.05 3.07
C PRO A 125 2.85 1.09 4.34
N LYS A 126 3.83 2.00 4.36
CA LYS A 126 4.79 2.19 5.47
C LYS A 126 4.11 2.47 6.81
N LYS A 127 3.02 3.26 6.82
CA LYS A 127 2.32 3.65 8.06
C LYS A 127 1.61 2.49 8.74
N ARG A 128 1.10 1.51 7.97
CA ARG A 128 0.31 0.39 8.51
C ARG A 128 1.15 -0.88 8.68
N TYR A 129 2.09 -1.12 7.78
CA TYR A 129 2.85 -2.37 7.70
C TYR A 129 4.36 -2.11 7.58
N ALA A 130 4.93 -1.31 8.49
CA ALA A 130 6.34 -0.93 8.46
C ALA A 130 7.30 -2.14 8.45
N ASN A 131 7.04 -3.14 9.31
CA ASN A 131 7.88 -4.34 9.43
C ASN A 131 7.82 -5.21 8.17
N LEU A 132 6.61 -5.43 7.64
CA LEU A 132 6.41 -6.19 6.40
C LEU A 132 7.13 -5.50 5.25
N ARG A 133 6.97 -4.17 5.11
CA ARG A 133 7.66 -3.40 4.09
C ARG A 133 9.18 -3.54 4.18
N LYS A 134 9.74 -3.45 5.39
CA LYS A 134 11.19 -3.64 5.62
C LYS A 134 11.62 -5.05 5.22
N ALA A 135 10.85 -6.07 5.60
CA ALA A 135 11.12 -7.46 5.20
C ALA A 135 11.05 -7.64 3.68
N SER A 136 10.05 -7.08 3.00
CA SER A 136 9.92 -7.13 1.55
C SER A 136 11.10 -6.49 0.82
N HIS A 137 11.61 -5.34 1.30
CA HIS A 137 12.81 -4.73 0.72
C HIS A 137 14.06 -5.60 0.92
N TRP A 138 14.25 -6.19 2.10
CA TRP A 138 15.36 -7.12 2.34
C TRP A 138 15.27 -8.37 1.46
N LEU A 139 14.08 -8.93 1.32
CA LEU A 139 13.82 -10.06 0.45
C LEU A 139 14.11 -9.71 -1.01
N LEU A 140 13.67 -8.54 -1.48
CA LEU A 140 13.97 -8.07 -2.83
C LEU A 140 15.48 -7.94 -3.07
N ASN A 141 16.21 -7.37 -2.11
CA ASN A 141 17.67 -7.24 -2.20
C ASN A 141 18.34 -8.62 -2.26
N ALA A 142 17.95 -9.55 -1.39
CA ALA A 142 18.48 -10.91 -1.38
C ALA A 142 18.19 -11.65 -2.70
N ALA A 143 16.95 -11.54 -3.20
CA ALA A 143 16.55 -12.14 -4.47
C ALA A 143 17.33 -11.56 -5.66
N THR A 144 17.61 -10.25 -5.63
CA THR A 144 18.38 -9.58 -6.69
C THR A 144 19.83 -10.01 -6.68
N ILE A 145 20.45 -10.13 -5.51
CA ILE A 145 21.82 -10.65 -5.38
C ILE A 145 21.88 -12.10 -5.85
N LEU A 146 20.94 -12.93 -5.41
CA LEU A 146 20.88 -14.34 -5.82
C LEU A 146 20.71 -14.47 -7.34
N ALA A 147 19.79 -13.70 -7.93
CA ALA A 147 19.61 -13.67 -9.38
C ALA A 147 20.85 -13.14 -10.10
N GLY A 148 21.53 -12.13 -9.57
CA GLY A 148 22.78 -11.61 -10.11
C GLY A 148 23.91 -12.64 -10.12
N ILE A 149 24.07 -13.42 -9.04
CA ILE A 149 25.03 -14.53 -8.97
C ILE A 149 24.65 -15.61 -9.98
N GLY A 150 23.36 -15.97 -10.06
CA GLY A 150 22.88 -16.95 -11.03
C GLY A 150 23.13 -16.53 -12.47
N LEU A 151 22.83 -15.28 -12.82
CA LEU A 151 23.11 -14.72 -14.14
C LEU A 151 24.61 -14.67 -14.42
N TYR A 152 25.44 -14.28 -13.45
CA TYR A 152 26.89 -14.29 -13.61
C TYR A 152 27.41 -15.69 -13.95
N GLU A 153 27.03 -16.70 -13.16
CA GLU A 153 27.44 -18.09 -13.39
C GLU A 153 26.92 -18.60 -14.74
N PHE A 154 25.70 -18.22 -15.12
CA PHE A 154 25.07 -18.63 -16.38
C PHE A 154 25.77 -18.04 -17.62
N GLU A 155 26.26 -16.81 -17.51
CA GLU A 155 27.02 -16.14 -18.58
C GLU A 155 28.49 -16.61 -18.64
N THR A 156 29.11 -16.96 -17.51
CA THR A 156 30.53 -17.35 -17.49
C THR A 156 30.77 -18.84 -17.69
N THR A 157 29.88 -19.68 -17.18
CA THR A 157 30.09 -21.14 -17.09
C THR A 157 29.14 -21.91 -18.02
N ASP A 158 27.99 -21.34 -18.37
CA ASP A 158 26.99 -21.95 -19.25
C ASP A 158 26.90 -21.21 -20.60
N VAL A 159 25.80 -21.41 -21.33
CA VAL A 159 25.60 -20.95 -22.71
C VAL A 159 25.16 -19.50 -22.85
N GLY A 160 24.80 -18.82 -21.75
CA GLY A 160 24.26 -17.46 -21.75
C GLY A 160 22.74 -17.37 -21.94
N LEU A 161 22.16 -16.25 -21.51
CA LEU A 161 20.72 -15.99 -21.46
C LEU A 161 20.02 -16.13 -22.82
N VAL A 162 20.57 -15.53 -23.88
CA VAL A 162 19.93 -15.53 -25.21
C VAL A 162 19.95 -16.92 -25.84
N GLU A 163 21.08 -17.61 -25.81
CA GLU A 163 21.18 -18.95 -26.41
C GLU A 163 20.36 -19.97 -25.63
N ALA A 164 20.31 -19.85 -24.29
CA ALA A 164 19.41 -20.66 -23.47
C ALA A 164 17.93 -20.44 -23.82
N THR A 165 17.51 -19.18 -23.98
CA THR A 165 16.14 -18.84 -24.39
C THR A 165 15.80 -19.45 -25.75
N LYS A 166 16.74 -19.37 -26.70
CA LYS A 166 16.59 -19.97 -28.03
C LYS A 166 16.49 -21.49 -27.99
N ARG A 167 17.25 -22.16 -27.12
CA ARG A 167 17.16 -23.62 -26.90
C ARG A 167 15.83 -24.00 -26.25
N LEU A 168 15.42 -23.26 -25.22
CA LEU A 168 14.14 -23.46 -24.53
C LEU A 168 12.95 -23.34 -25.48
N TRP A 169 12.99 -22.41 -26.43
CA TRP A 169 11.93 -22.25 -27.43
C TRP A 169 11.76 -23.44 -28.38
N ARG A 170 12.83 -24.24 -28.58
CA ARG A 170 12.83 -25.41 -29.47
C ARG A 170 12.68 -26.74 -28.70
N ALA A 171 12.65 -26.69 -27.37
CA ALA A 171 12.46 -27.85 -26.49
C ALA A 171 10.98 -28.26 -26.47
#